data_AF-A0AAW1AN47-F1
#
_entry.id   AF-A0AAW1AN47-F1
#
_cell.length_a   1.000
_cell.length_b   1.000
_cell.length_c   1.000
_cell.angle_alpha   90.00
_cell.angle_beta   90.00
_cell.angle_gamma   90.00
#
_symmetry.space_group_name_H-M   'P 1'
#
loop_
_entity.id
_entity.type
_entity.pdbx_description
1 polymer ?
#
loop_
_entity_poly.entity_id
_entity_poly.type
_entity_poly.pdbx_seq_one_letter_code
_entity_poly.pdbx_strand_id
1 'polypeptide(L)'
;MSSWMQYIKSIPTHMDYDGQARAERLSRVIITLFGVVGLIWGYVIHQFSQTMYILGAGFVLAALITVPPWPMYRRKPLDWQKPQSEITVKQKKKK
;
A
#
# COMPACT_ATOMS: atom_id res chain seq x y z
N MET A 1 17.73 -17.18 -18.10
CA MET A 1 17.42 -16.16 -17.07
C MET A 1 16.26 -16.67 -16.24
N SER A 2 16.45 -16.71 -14.92
CA SER A 2 15.61 -17.38 -13.93
C SER A 2 14.13 -17.02 -14.04
N SER A 3 13.24 -18.03 -14.06
CA SER A 3 11.78 -17.88 -14.13
C SER A 3 11.21 -16.92 -13.07
N TRP A 4 11.89 -16.77 -11.95
CA TRP A 4 11.57 -15.82 -10.88
C TRP A 4 11.62 -14.35 -11.32
N MET A 5 12.56 -13.99 -12.20
CA MET A 5 12.69 -12.62 -12.71
C MET A 5 11.56 -12.24 -13.69
N GLN A 6 11.04 -13.23 -14.41
CA GLN A 6 9.86 -13.06 -15.26
C GLN A 6 8.58 -12.91 -14.42
N TYR A 7 8.47 -13.66 -13.32
CA TYR A 7 7.35 -13.53 -12.38
C TYR A 7 7.29 -12.14 -11.75
N ILE A 8 8.43 -11.57 -11.32
CA ILE A 8 8.44 -10.20 -10.77
C ILE A 8 8.05 -9.17 -11.84
N LYS A 9 8.52 -9.34 -13.09
CA LYS A 9 8.17 -8.44 -14.19
C LYS A 9 6.70 -8.55 -14.64
N SER A 10 6.03 -9.67 -14.40
CA SER A 10 4.62 -9.84 -14.74
C SER A 10 3.66 -9.29 -13.68
N ILE A 11 4.17 -8.82 -12.54
CA ILE A 11 3.36 -8.18 -11.51
C ILE A 11 2.89 -6.80 -12.04
N PRO A 12 1.56 -6.57 -12.14
CA PRO A 12 1.05 -5.26 -12.54
C PRO A 12 1.40 -4.20 -11.51
N THR A 13 1.90 -3.06 -11.96
CA THR A 13 2.32 -1.94 -11.10
C THR A 13 1.15 -1.10 -10.57
N HIS A 14 -0.05 -1.28 -11.09
CA HIS A 14 -1.23 -0.52 -10.72
C HIS A 14 -1.87 -1.05 -9.44
N MET A 15 -2.01 -0.20 -8.43
CA MET A 15 -2.70 -0.47 -7.16
C MET A 15 -4.02 0.31 -7.12
N ASP A 16 -5.14 -0.33 -6.80
CA ASP A 16 -6.43 0.35 -6.68
C ASP A 16 -6.42 1.33 -5.51
N TYR A 17 -7.25 2.38 -5.59
CA TYR A 17 -7.38 3.39 -4.52
C TYR A 17 -7.78 2.76 -3.17
N ASP A 18 -8.80 1.91 -3.16
CA ASP A 18 -9.22 1.14 -1.97
C ASP A 18 -8.09 0.21 -1.47
N GLY A 19 -7.28 -0.31 -2.38
CA GLY A 19 -6.12 -1.13 -2.08
C GLY A 19 -5.04 -0.35 -1.34
N GLN A 20 -4.73 0.86 -1.79
CA GLN A 20 -3.76 1.75 -1.14
C GLN A 20 -4.20 2.12 0.29
N ALA A 21 -5.46 2.49 0.50
CA ALA A 21 -5.97 2.83 1.83
C ALA A 21 -5.89 1.63 2.80
N ARG A 22 -6.15 0.41 2.30
CA ARG A 22 -6.00 -0.82 3.09
C ARG A 22 -4.53 -1.11 3.42
N ALA A 23 -3.64 -0.95 2.45
CA ALA A 23 -2.20 -1.15 2.64
C ALA A 23 -1.67 -0.19 3.72
N GLU A 24 -2.07 1.09 3.70
CA GLU A 24 -1.67 2.08 4.71
C GLU A 24 -2.22 1.73 6.10
N ARG A 25 -3.50 1.32 6.19
CA ARG A 25 -4.09 0.91 7.47
C ARG A 25 -3.35 -0.30 8.05
N LEU A 26 -3.00 -1.27 7.20
CA LEU A 26 -2.30 -2.48 7.62
C LEU A 26 -0.88 -2.20 8.07
N SER A 27 -0.11 -1.36 7.34
CA SER A 27 1.25 -0.98 7.75
C SER A 27 1.23 -0.28 9.11
N ARG A 28 0.28 0.64 9.33
CA ARG A 28 0.12 1.33 10.61
C ARG A 28 -0.15 0.35 11.74
N VAL A 29 -1.09 -0.60 11.56
CA VAL A 29 -1.39 -1.62 12.56
C VAL A 29 -0.16 -2.48 12.87
N ILE A 30 0.55 -2.96 11.85
CA ILE A 30 1.75 -3.80 12.04
C ILE A 30 2.82 -3.03 12.82
N ILE A 31 3.17 -1.82 12.38
CA ILE A 31 4.23 -1.03 13.01
C ILE A 31 3.85 -0.67 14.46
N THR A 32 2.59 -0.31 14.72
CA THR A 32 2.13 -0.02 16.09
C THR A 32 2.21 -1.26 16.98
N LEU A 33 1.79 -2.43 16.51
CA LEU A 33 1.87 -3.69 17.28
C LEU A 33 3.32 -4.05 17.62
N PHE A 34 4.22 -4.02 16.63
CA PHE A 34 5.64 -4.29 16.84
C PHE A 34 6.30 -3.23 17.73
N GLY A 35 5.90 -1.97 17.63
CA GLY A 35 6.38 -0.91 18.51
C GLY A 35 6.00 -1.13 19.97
N VAL A 36 4.74 -1.50 20.25
CA VAL A 36 4.28 -1.79 21.62
C VAL A 36 5.00 -3.02 22.18
N VAL A 37 5.06 -4.12 21.42
CA VAL A 37 5.74 -5.35 21.85
C VAL A 37 7.24 -5.11 22.05
N GLY A 38 7.89 -4.41 21.11
CA GLY A 38 9.29 -4.07 21.20
C GLY A 38 9.60 -3.19 22.40
N LEU A 39 8.73 -2.24 22.72
CA LEU A 39 8.92 -1.35 23.86
C LEU A 39 8.77 -2.09 25.20
N ILE A 40 7.77 -2.96 25.34
CA ILE A 40 7.61 -3.82 26.52
C ILE A 40 8.84 -4.72 26.70
N TRP A 41 9.26 -5.38 25.62
CA TRP A 41 10.40 -6.30 25.65
C TRP A 41 11.73 -5.59 25.98
N GLY A 42 12.00 -4.47 25.31
CA GLY A 42 13.20 -3.67 25.56
C GLY A 42 13.22 -3.07 26.97
N TYR A 43 12.06 -2.75 27.53
CA TYR A 43 11.95 -2.33 28.93
C TYR A 43 12.34 -3.45 29.90
N VAL A 44 11.84 -4.68 29.71
CA VAL A 44 12.17 -5.83 30.57
C VAL A 44 13.67 -6.12 30.56
N ILE A 45 14.30 -6.11 29.38
CA ILE A 45 15.74 -6.40 29.22
C ILE A 45 16.62 -5.17 29.56
N HIS A 46 16.03 -4.00 29.77
CA HIS A 46 16.73 -2.72 29.95
C HIS A 46 17.70 -2.37 28.79
N GLN A 47 17.40 -2.85 27.58
CA GLN A 47 18.19 -2.59 26.38
C GLN A 47 17.31 -2.02 25.27
N PHE A 48 17.55 -0.74 24.93
CA PHE A 48 16.80 -0.06 23.88
C PHE A 48 17.08 -0.59 22.46
N SER A 49 18.25 -1.22 22.25
CA SER A 49 18.59 -1.85 20.97
C SER A 49 17.59 -2.96 20.58
N GLN A 50 17.08 -3.71 21.57
CA GLN A 50 16.09 -4.77 21.34
C GLN A 50 14.77 -4.21 20.81
N THR A 51 14.32 -3.07 21.34
CA THR A 51 13.15 -2.36 20.82
C THR A 51 13.34 -2.00 19.35
N MET A 52 14.53 -1.50 18.98
CA MET A 52 14.82 -1.11 17.61
C MET A 52 14.90 -2.32 16.66
N TYR A 53 15.43 -3.46 17.10
CA TYR A 53 15.43 -4.68 16.30
C TYR A 53 14.02 -5.19 16.03
N ILE A 54 13.16 -5.21 17.06
CA ILE A 54 11.77 -5.63 16.91
C ILE A 54 11.00 -4.66 16.01
N LEU A 55 11.16 -3.36 16.22
CA LEU A 55 10.54 -2.34 15.37
C LEU A 55 11.02 -2.46 13.91
N GLY A 56 12.33 -2.65 13.70
CA GLY A 56 12.92 -2.85 12.37
C GLY A 56 12.40 -4.11 11.69
N ALA A 57 12.26 -5.21 12.42
CA ALA A 57 11.64 -6.43 11.90
C ALA A 57 10.17 -6.19 11.50
N GLY A 58 9.42 -5.46 12.33
CA GLY A 58 8.05 -5.04 12.02
C GLY A 58 7.95 -4.16 10.78
N PHE A 59 8.89 -3.24 10.61
CA PHE A 59 8.97 -2.37 9.43
C PHE A 59 9.25 -3.17 8.15
N VAL A 60 10.22 -4.09 8.17
CA VAL A 60 10.51 -4.97 7.03
C VAL A 60 9.29 -5.82 6.68
N LEU A 61 8.63 -6.40 7.68
CA LEU A 61 7.41 -7.18 7.48
C LEU A 61 6.28 -6.34 6.88
N ALA A 62 6.04 -5.14 7.43
CA ALA A 62 5.05 -4.21 6.90
C ALA A 62 5.37 -3.88 5.43
N ALA A 63 6.62 -3.53 5.11
CA ALA A 63 7.03 -3.22 3.75
C ALA A 63 6.79 -4.39 2.78
N LEU A 64 7.15 -5.62 3.17
CA LEU A 64 6.92 -6.80 2.34
C LEU A 64 5.42 -7.05 2.08
N ILE A 65 4.55 -6.75 3.03
CA ILE A 65 3.10 -6.97 2.91
C ILE A 65 2.40 -5.82 2.18
N THR A 66 2.88 -4.57 2.29
CA THR A 66 2.15 -3.39 1.80
C THR A 66 2.74 -2.77 0.55
N VAL A 67 4.03 -2.96 0.26
CA VAL A 67 4.71 -2.35 -0.90
C VAL A 67 4.44 -3.10 -2.20
N PRO A 68 4.55 -4.45 -2.29
CA PRO A 68 4.23 -5.15 -3.51
C PRO A 68 2.71 -5.05 -3.81
N PRO A 69 2.30 -4.85 -5.06
CA PRO A 69 0.90 -4.75 -5.46
C PRO A 69 0.25 -6.14 -5.51
N TRP A 70 0.10 -6.75 -4.34
CA TRP A 70 -0.52 -8.07 -4.18
C TRP A 70 -1.93 -8.08 -4.79
N PRO A 71 -2.38 -9.22 -5.35
CA PRO A 71 -3.74 -9.35 -5.90
C PRO A 71 -4.85 -9.00 -4.89
N MET A 72 -4.57 -9.09 -3.58
CA MET A 72 -5.50 -8.69 -2.52
C MET A 72 -5.92 -7.21 -2.60
N TYR A 73 -5.02 -6.34 -3.05
CA TYR A 73 -5.26 -4.90 -3.13
C TYR A 73 -5.89 -4.47 -4.47
N ARG A 74 -6.13 -5.41 -5.40
CA ARG A 74 -6.62 -5.14 -6.77
C ARG A 74 -8.02 -5.70 -7.04
N ARG A 75 -8.86 -5.74 -6.01
CA ARG A 75 -10.18 -6.40 -6.07
C ARG A 75 -11.30 -5.49 -6.58
N LYS A 76 -11.05 -4.19 -6.75
CA LYS A 76 -12.08 -3.21 -7.10
C LYS A 76 -11.54 -2.23 -8.15
N PRO A 77 -11.54 -2.62 -9.44
CA PRO A 77 -11.15 -1.70 -10.49
C PRO A 77 -12.08 -0.48 -10.49
N LEU A 78 -11.51 0.72 -10.59
CA LEU A 78 -12.30 1.94 -10.74
C LEU A 78 -12.85 2.04 -12.17
N ASP A 79 -14.17 2.16 -12.30
CA ASP A 79 -14.82 2.55 -13.55
C ASP A 79 -14.64 4.06 -13.74
N TRP A 80 -13.62 4.43 -14.51
CA TRP A 80 -13.42 5.81 -14.93
C TRP A 80 -14.59 6.27 -15.81
N GLN A 81 -15.23 7.36 -15.41
CA GLN A 81 -16.23 8.02 -16.25
C GLN A 81 -15.57 8.44 -17.57
N LYS A 82 -16.28 8.24 -18.69
CA LYS A 82 -15.80 8.67 -20.00
C LYS A 82 -15.57 10.19 -19.99
N PRO A 83 -14.52 10.69 -20.65
CA PRO A 83 -14.33 12.14 -20.80
C PRO A 83 -15.60 12.76 -21.34
N GLN A 84 -16.07 13.85 -20.72
CA GLN A 84 -17.14 14.66 -21.29
C GLN A 84 -16.60 15.21 -22.62
N SER A 85 -17.02 14.61 -23.73
CA SER A 85 -16.67 15.09 -25.06
C SER A 85 -17.28 16.46 -25.23
N GLU A 86 -16.41 17.47 -25.29
CA GLU A 86 -16.63 18.82 -25.77
C GLU A 86 -17.88 19.51 -25.24
N ILE A 87 -17.64 20.58 -24.46
CA ILE A 87 -18.55 21.70 -24.27
C ILE A 87 -19.25 21.92 -25.61
N THR A 88 -20.51 21.47 -25.71
CA THR A 88 -21.32 21.76 -26.87
C THR A 88 -21.36 23.26 -26.91
N VAL A 89 -20.64 23.84 -27.87
CA VAL A 89 -20.80 25.20 -28.33
C VAL A 89 -22.25 25.29 -28.77
N LYS A 90 -23.17 25.50 -27.82
CA LYS A 90 -24.51 25.99 -28.10
C LYS A 90 -24.28 27.40 -28.59
N GLN A 91 -24.04 27.49 -29.90
CA GLN A 91 -24.34 28.65 -30.70
C GLN A 91 -25.65 29.22 -30.18
N LYS A 92 -25.57 30.32 -29.42
CA LYS A 92 -26.67 31.26 -29.23
C LYS A 92 -26.88 31.91 -30.60
N LYS A 93 -27.48 31.17 -31.53
CA LYS A 93 -28.00 31.68 -32.79
C LYS A 93 -29.53 31.54 -32.73
N LYS A 94 -30.20 32.69 -32.87
CA LYS A 94 -31.65 32.96 -32.81
C LYS A 94 -32.23 32.89 -31.38
N LYS A 95 -32.85 33.95 -30.87
CA LYS A 95 -33.91 34.75 -31.49
C LYS A 95 -33.84 36.21 -31.06
#